data_AF-A0A9E3T2K8-F1
#
_entry.id   AF-A0A9E3T2K8-F1
#
_cell.length_a   1.000
_cell.length_b   1.000
_cell.length_c   1.000
_cell.angle_alpha   90.00
_cell.angle_beta   90.00
_cell.angle_gamma   90.00
#
_symmetry.space_group_name_H-M   'P 1'
#
loop_
_entity.id
_entity.type
_entity.pdbx_description
1 polymer ?
#
loop_
_entity_poly.entity_id
_entity_poly.type
_entity_poly.pdbx_seq_one_letter_code
_entity_poly.pdbx_strand_id
1 'polypeptide(L)' 'MKIGVISDTHGDYKSWEKAWDFLKDSDIILHAGDVLYHGPRNPIPEGYDPKKLA' A
#
# COMPACT_ATOMS: atom_id res chain seq x y z
N MET A 1 -13.57 2.17 -17.96
CA MET A 1 -12.77 1.28 -17.11
C MET A 1 -11.57 2.07 -16.60
N LYS A 2 -11.52 2.30 -15.29
CA LYS A 2 -10.45 3.00 -14.58
C LYS A 2 -9.68 1.98 -13.76
N ILE A 3 -8.37 1.91 -13.96
CA ILE A 3 -7.49 0.98 -13.25
C ILE A 3 -6.55 1.81 -12.38
N GLY A 4 -6.63 1.60 -11.07
CA GLY A 4 -5.66 2.12 -10.11
C GLY A 4 -4.48 1.16 -9.97
N VAL A 5 -3.27 1.69 -9.91
CA VAL A 5 -2.06 0.88 -9.71
C VAL A 5 -1.28 1.46 -8.55
N ILE A 6 -0.86 0.58 -7.65
CA ILE A 6 -0.04 0.90 -6.48
C ILE A 6 0.98 -0.21 -6.27
N SER A 7 2.07 0.07 -5.56
CA SER A 7 3.10 -0.90 -5.24
C SER A 7 3.81 -0.51 -3.94
N ASP A 8 4.57 -1.45 -3.39
CA ASP A 8 5.58 -1.19 -2.35
C ASP A 8 5.02 -0.50 -1.10
N THR A 9 3.82 -0.88 -0.66
CA THR A 9 3.26 -0.36 0.59
C THR A 9 4.07 -0.79 1.80
N HIS A 10 4.75 -1.94 1.76
CA HIS A 10 5.73 -2.36 2.76
C HIS A 10 5.20 -2.35 4.21
N GLY A 11 3.91 -2.62 4.41
CA GLY A 11 3.24 -2.56 5.71
C GLY A 11 2.86 -1.16 6.19
N ASP A 12 3.11 -0.11 5.40
CA ASP A 12 2.80 1.28 5.75
C ASP A 12 1.32 1.61 5.52
N TYR A 13 0.53 1.41 6.57
CA TYR A 13 -0.89 1.68 6.58
C TYR A 13 -1.21 3.18 6.38
N LYS A 14 -0.37 4.09 6.92
CA LYS A 14 -0.61 5.54 6.79
C LYS A 14 -0.46 5.99 5.34
N SER A 15 0.51 5.43 4.61
CA SER A 15 0.69 5.74 3.19
C SER A 15 -0.42 5.12 2.33
N TRP A 16 -0.89 3.93 2.68
CA TRP A 16 -2.09 3.34 2.06
C TRP A 16 -3.34 4.22 2.23
N GLU A 17 -3.62 4.75 3.42
CA GLU A 17 -4.77 5.65 3.64
C GLU A 17 -4.73 6.88 2.73
N LYS A 18 -3.55 7.47 2.52
CA LYS A 18 -3.38 8.60 1.59
C LYS A 18 -3.60 8.17 0.14
N ALA A 19 -3.09 7.00 -0.24
CA ALA A 19 -3.24 6.49 -1.60
C ALA A 19 -4.72 6.13 -1.91
N TRP A 20 -5.45 5.66 -0.91
CA TRP A 20 -6.86 5.32 -1.03
C TRP A 20 -7.71 6.47 -1.58
N ASP A 21 -7.42 7.72 -1.19
CA ASP A 21 -8.14 8.89 -1.69
C ASP A 21 -8.05 9.08 -3.22
N PHE A 22 -7.03 8.54 -3.86
CA PHE A 22 -6.85 8.58 -5.31
C PHE A 22 -7.37 7.31 -6.01
N LEU A 23 -7.36 6.18 -5.29
CA LEU A 23 -7.62 4.86 -5.85
C LEU A 23 -9.08 4.42 -5.71
N LYS A 24 -9.81 4.91 -4.70
CA LYS A 24 -11.15 4.46 -4.31
C LYS A 24 -12.20 4.47 -5.42
N ASP A 25 -12.05 5.37 -6.40
CA ASP A 25 -12.98 5.48 -7.54
C ASP A 25 -12.56 4.62 -8.76
N SER A 26 -11.58 3.73 -8.60
CA SER A 26 -11.13 2.83 -9.68
C SER A 26 -12.00 1.57 -9.74
N ASP A 27 -12.27 1.07 -10.95
CA ASP A 27 -13.02 -0.18 -11.14
C ASP A 27 -12.19 -1.40 -10.68
N ILE A 28 -10.87 -1.30 -10.82
CA ILE A 28 -9.89 -2.31 -10.41
C ILE A 28 -8.71 -1.59 -9.76
N ILE A 29 -8.19 -2.12 -8.65
CA ILE A 29 -6.92 -1.70 -8.06
C ILE A 29 -5.94 -2.87 -8.16
N LEU A 30 -4.80 -2.64 -8.81
CA LEU A 30 -3.71 -3.59 -8.92
C LEU A 30 -2.59 -3.19 -7.98
N HIS A 31 -2.20 -4.10 -7.09
CA HIS A 31 -1.04 -3.93 -6.22
C HIS A 31 0.14 -4.75 -6.76
N ALA A 32 1.25 -4.11 -7.11
CA ALA A 32 2.32 -4.73 -7.89
C ALA A 32 3.39 -5.50 -7.08
N GLY A 33 3.29 -5.52 -5.76
CA GLY A 33 4.14 -6.35 -4.90
C GLY A 33 4.40 -5.69 -3.55
N ASP A 34 5.14 -6.39 -2.69
CA ASP A 34 5.68 -5.84 -1.43
C ASP A 34 4.64 -5.15 -0.55
N VAL A 35 3.57 -5.89 -0.26
CA VAL A 35 2.39 -5.36 0.43
C VAL A 35 2.66 -5.14 1.93
N LEU A 36 3.15 -6.18 2.63
CA LEU A 36 3.13 -6.25 4.09
C LEU A 36 4.51 -6.17 4.76
N TYR A 37 5.50 -6.87 4.21
CA TYR A 37 6.83 -6.90 4.81
C TYR A 37 7.64 -5.69 4.36
N HIS A 38 8.25 -4.97 5.30
CA HIS A 38 9.07 -3.80 4.97
C HIS A 38 10.33 -4.16 4.17
N GLY A 39 10.81 -5.40 4.28
CA GLY A 39 12.01 -5.87 3.61
C GLY A 39 13.27 -5.73 4.47
N PRO A 40 14.23 -6.67 4.38
CA PRO A 40 15.34 -6.76 5.33
C PRO A 40 16.37 -5.63 5.21
N ARG A 41 16.31 -4.86 4.11
CA ARG A 41 17.24 -3.76 3.80
C ARG A 41 16.62 -2.38 3.99
N ASN A 42 15.32 -2.30 4.27
CA ASN A 42 14.59 -1.04 4.36
C ASN A 42 14.36 -0.69 5.84
N PRO A 43 14.49 0.59 6.21
CA PRO A 43 13.99 1.08 7.49
C PRO A 43 12.50 0.75 7.63
N ILE A 44 12.05 0.55 8.87
CA ILE A 44 10.63 0.35 9.14
C ILE A 44 9.88 1.67 8.86
N PRO A 45 8.83 1.68 8.01
CA PRO A 45 8.04 2.87 7.74
C PRO A 45 7.39 3.44 9.01
N GLU A 46 7.16 4.75 9.07
CA GLU A 46 6.52 5.38 10.22
C GLU A 46 5.10 4.85 10.48
N GLY A 47 4.38 4.51 9.42
CA GLY A 47 3.04 3.92 9.49
C GLY A 47 3.02 2.40 9.47
N TYR A 48 4.12 1.72 9.83
CA TYR A 48 4.22 0.27 9.77
C TYR A 48 3.22 -0.43 10.69
N ASP A 49 2.16 -0.97 10.09
CA ASP A 49 1.15 -1.80 10.72
C ASP A 49 0.62 -2.83 9.69
N PRO A 50 1.37 -3.90 9.42
CA PRO A 50 0.99 -4.91 8.43
C PRO A 50 -0.33 -5.59 8.75
N LYS A 51 -0.71 -5.68 10.03
CA LYS A 51 -1.97 -6.30 10.43
C LYS A 51 -3.16 -5.43 10.08
N LYS A 52 -3.01 -4.11 10.18
CA LYS A 52 -4.06 -3.17 9.78
C LYS A 52 -4.13 -2.96 8.28
N LEU A 53 -3.02 -3.16 7.56
CA LEU A 53 -2.96 -3.07 6.10
C LEU A 53 -3.53 -4.31 5.38
N ALA A 54 -3.43 -5.50 5.98
CA ALA A 54 -3.95 -6.77 5.42
C ALA A 54 -5.48 -6.86 5.47
#